data_AF-A0A0F9MTZ4-F1
#
_entry.id   AF-A0A0F9MTZ4-F1
#
_cell.length_a   1.000
_cell.length_b   1.000
_cell.length_c   1.000
_cell.angle_alpha   90.00
_cell.angle_beta   90.00
_cell.angle_gamma   90.00
#
_symmetry.space_group_name_H-M   'P 1'
#
loop_
_entity.id
_entity.type
_entity.pdbx_description
1 polymer ?
#
loop_
_entity_poly.entity_id
_entity_poly.type
_entity_poly.pdbx_seq_one_letter_code
_entity_poly.pdbx_strand_id
1 'polypeptide(L)' 'MTEYFIVANTYAAPFFSNTSHSFERGDTPHDALDAFVASHLATLYAAVVYESADAFHKEEKALAQWLSEKAIKDTAKQ' A
#
# COMPACT_ATOMS: atom_id res chain seq x y z
N MET A 1 -11.54 7.11 14.53
CA MET A 1 -10.65 7.48 13.42
C MET A 1 -9.21 7.63 13.87
N THR A 2 -8.41 6.69 13.39
CA THR A 2 -6.96 6.63 13.56
C THR A 2 -6.33 7.01 12.22
N GLU A 3 -5.18 7.69 12.27
CA GLU A 3 -4.40 8.00 11.08
C GLU A 3 -3.42 6.86 10.82
N TYR A 4 -3.42 6.34 9.59
CA TYR A 4 -2.59 5.24 9.17
C TYR A 4 -1.61 5.69 8.10
N PHE A 5 -0.42 5.10 8.11
CA PHE A 5 0.60 5.36 7.12
C PHE A 5 0.54 4.31 6.01
N ILE A 6 0.26 4.75 4.79
CA ILE A 6 0.13 3.89 3.62
C ILE A 6 1.34 4.08 2.72
N VAL A 7 2.03 2.98 2.42
CA VAL A 7 3.11 2.93 1.44
C VAL A 7 2.62 2.20 0.21
N ALA A 8 2.67 2.88 -0.93
CA ALA A 8 2.09 2.42 -2.17
C ALA A 8 3.14 2.41 -3.28
N ASN A 9 3.25 1.28 -3.97
CA ASN A 9 4.06 1.14 -5.17
C ASN A 9 3.15 1.26 -6.39
N THR A 10 3.55 2.09 -7.34
CA THR A 10 2.80 2.32 -8.59
C THR A 10 3.59 1.82 -9.80
N TYR A 11 2.87 1.42 -10.85
CA TYR A 11 3.44 1.14 -12.17
C TYR A 11 3.79 2.46 -12.87
N ALA A 12 4.90 3.10 -12.50
CA ALA A 12 5.33 4.34 -13.13
C ALA A 12 5.99 4.12 -14.51
N ALA A 13 6.58 2.94 -14.74
CA ALA A 13 7.13 2.52 -16.03
C ALA A 13 7.43 1.01 -16.04
N PRO A 14 7.59 0.36 -17.21
CA PRO A 14 7.94 -1.07 -17.32
C PRO A 14 9.22 -1.48 -16.57
N PHE A 15 10.05 -0.53 -16.15
CA PHE A 15 11.32 -0.78 -15.43
C PHE A 15 11.46 0.01 -14.12
N PHE A 16 10.51 0.87 -13.77
CA PHE A 16 10.59 1.69 -12.55
C PHE A 16 9.26 1.64 -11.81
N SER A 17 9.29 1.04 -10.62
CA SER A 17 8.24 1.18 -9.61
C SER A 17 8.48 2.50 -8.87
N ASN A 18 7.47 3.37 -8.84
CA ASN A 18 7.54 4.56 -8.00
C ASN A 18 6.88 4.26 -6.66
N THR A 19 7.62 4.48 -5.57
CA THR A 19 7.11 4.34 -4.20
C THR A 19 6.58 5.69 -3.75
N SER A 20 5.31 5.70 -3.38
CA SER A 20 4.59 6.83 -2.83
C SER A 20 4.15 6.52 -1.40
N HIS A 21 3.99 7.55 -0.58
CA HIS A 21 3.48 7.43 0.77
C HIS A 21 2.34 8.43 0.98
N SER A 22 1.29 8.01 1.68
CA SER A 22 0.16 8.85 2.06
C SER A 22 -0.24 8.56 3.50
N PHE A 23 -0.89 9.54 4.12
CA PHE A 23 -1.53 9.37 5.43
C PHE A 23 -3.04 9.37 5.21
N GLU A 24 -3.69 8.28 5.57
CA GLU A 24 -5.14 8.12 5.41
C GLU A 24 -5.79 7.84 6.75
N ARG A 25 -7.00 8.36 6.94
CA ARG A 25 -7.76 8.16 8.17
C ARG A 25 -8.83 7.10 7.96
N GLY A 26 -8.88 6.14 8.87
CA GLY A 26 -9.89 5.08 8.87
C GLY A 26 -10.26 4.70 10.29
N ASP A 27 -11.37 3.97 10.44
CA ASP A 27 -11.70 3.32 11.69
C ASP A 27 -10.97 1.97 11.83
N THR A 28 -10.62 1.35 10.70
CA THR A 28 -9.71 0.21 10.63
C THR A 28 -8.60 0.42 9.59
N PRO A 29 -7.49 -0.34 9.67
CA PRO A 29 -6.43 -0.30 8.66
C PRO A 29 -6.92 -0.68 7.25
N HIS A 30 -7.92 -1.58 7.17
CA HIS A 30 -8.52 -1.97 5.90
C HIS A 30 -9.35 -0.84 5.29
N ASP A 31 -10.11 -0.09 6.09
CA ASP A 31 -10.89 1.04 5.58
C ASP A 31 -9.99 2.13 4.98
N ALA A 32 -8.88 2.43 5.67
CA ALA A 32 -7.89 3.38 5.18
C ALA A 32 -7.23 2.88 3.87
N LEU A 33 -6.94 1.58 3.80
CA LEU A 33 -6.39 0.95 2.60
C LEU A 33 -7.38 1.01 1.42
N ASP A 34 -8.63 0.66 1.65
CA ASP A 34 -9.67 0.62 0.61
C ASP A 34 -9.95 2.04 0.07
N ALA A 35 -9.98 3.05 0.94
CA ALA A 35 -10.11 4.44 0.52
C ALA A 35 -8.94 4.90 -0.38
N PHE A 36 -7.72 4.52 0.00
CA PHE A 36 -6.52 4.82 -0.78
C PHE A 36 -6.52 4.10 -2.14
N VAL A 37 -6.82 2.80 -2.12
CA VAL A 37 -6.88 1.94 -3.31
C VAL A 37 -7.95 2.45 -4.28
N ALA A 38 -9.14 2.80 -3.79
CA ALA A 38 -10.22 3.34 -4.62
C ALA A 38 -9.80 4.61 -5.38
N SER A 39 -8.90 5.41 -4.79
CA SER A 39 -8.40 6.65 -5.39
C SER A 39 -7.23 6.45 -6.38
N HIS A 40 -6.50 5.32 -6.27
CA HIS A 40 -5.26 5.07 -7.03
C HIS A 40 -5.26 3.78 -7.85
N LEU A 41 -6.40 3.08 -7.94
CA LEU A 41 -6.52 1.72 -8.48
C LEU A 41 -5.87 1.53 -9.86
N ALA A 42 -6.00 2.51 -10.75
CA ALA A 42 -5.55 2.42 -12.13
C ALA A 42 -4.01 2.34 -12.28
N THR A 43 -3.25 2.82 -11.30
CA THR A 43 -1.77 2.88 -11.36
C THR A 43 -1.10 2.08 -10.24
N LEU A 44 -1.88 1.53 -9.31
CA LEU A 44 -1.38 0.87 -8.10
C LEU A 44 -0.91 -0.58 -8.38
N TYR A 45 0.31 -0.88 -7.97
CA TYR A 45 0.90 -2.23 -7.99
C TYR A 45 0.61 -2.97 -6.68
N ALA A 46 0.94 -2.33 -5.56
CA ALA A 46 0.78 -2.83 -4.21
C ALA A 46 0.65 -1.65 -3.26
N ALA A 47 -0.08 -1.84 -2.17
CA ALA A 47 -0.15 -0.90 -1.06
C ALA A 47 -0.08 -1.64 0.27
N VAL A 48 0.58 -1.05 1.25
CA VAL A 48 0.78 -1.63 2.58
C VAL A 48 0.45 -0.57 3.62
N VAL A 49 -0.29 -0.96 4.66
CA VAL A 49 -0.69 -0.09 5.76
C VAL A 49 0.13 -0.38 7.00
N TYR A 50 0.66 0.68 7.59
CA TYR A 50 1.37 0.70 8.84
C TYR A 50 0.63 1.60 9.85
N GLU A 51 0.89 1.38 11.13
CA GLU A 51 0.36 2.24 12.20
C GLU A 51 0.90 3.66 12.10
N SER A 52 2.15 3.82 11.64
CA SER A 52 2.80 5.12 11.47
C SER A 52 3.99 5.03 10.52
N ALA A 53 4.54 6.19 10.14
CA ALA A 53 5.78 6.25 9.36
C ALA A 53 6.99 5.65 10.12
N ASP A 54 6.98 5.73 11.46
CA ASP A 54 8.00 5.09 12.28
C ASP A 54 7.93 3.56 12.17
N ALA A 55 6.72 2.99 12.18
CA ALA A 55 6.53 1.55 12.01
C ALA A 55 7.07 1.06 10.66
N PHE A 56 6.89 1.85 9.59
CA PHE A 56 7.51 1.54 8.30
C PHE A 56 9.04 1.56 8.35
N HIS A 57 9.65 2.62 8.91
CA HIS A 57 11.11 2.74 8.98
C HIS A 57 11.77 1.74 9.94
N LYS A 58 11.02 1.24 10.92
CA LYS A 58 11.45 0.19 11.85
C LYS A 58 11.21 -1.23 11.32
N GLU A 59 10.73 -1.36 10.09
CA GLU A 59 10.38 -2.66 9.47
C GLU A 59 9.37 -3.44 10.33
N GLU A 60 8.46 -2.73 11.02
CA GLU A 60 7.43 -3.35 11.82
C GLU A 60 6.38 -4.05 10.94
N LYS A 61 5.59 -4.91 11.58
CA LYS A 61 4.60 -5.73 10.87
C LYS A 61 3.51 -4.84 10.25
N ALA A 62 3.34 -5.00 8.94
CA ALA A 62 2.22 -4.40 8.22
C ALA A 62 0.87 -4.85 8.81
N LEU A 63 -0.04 -3.89 9.00
CA LEU A 63 -1.38 -4.13 9.52
C LEU A 63 -2.32 -4.71 8.45
N ALA A 64 -2.18 -4.22 7.23
CA ALA A 64 -2.93 -4.67 6.07
C ALA A 64 -2.09 -4.49 4.81
N GLN A 65 -2.36 -5.30 3.78
CA GLN A 65 -1.72 -5.18 2.48
C GLN A 65 -2.72 -5.42 1.36
N TRP A 66 -2.53 -4.73 0.26
CA TRP A 66 -3.28 -4.88 -0.97
C TRP A 66 -2.30 -5.10 -2.12
N LEU A 67 -2.63 -6.04 -3.00
CA LEU A 67 -1.83 -6.41 -4.16
C LEU A 67 -2.71 -6.40 -5.40
N SER A 68 -2.21 -5.82 -6.49
CA SER A 68 -2.84 -5.95 -7.80
C SER A 68 -2.78 -7.40 -8.29
N GLU A 69 -3.69 -7.79 -9.19
CA GLU A 69 -3.67 -9.14 -9.79
C GLU A 69 -2.32 -9.48 -10.45
N LYS A 70 -1.67 -8.48 -11.03
CA LYS A 70 -0.35 -8.64 -11.65
C LYS A 70 0.73 -8.88 -10.60
N ALA A 71 0.70 -8.16 -9.48
CA ALA A 71 1.59 -8.42 -8.35
C ALA A 71 1.43 -9.86 -7.81
N ILE A 72 0.18 -10.33 -7.66
CA ILE A 72 -0.11 -11.70 -7.21
C ILE A 72 0.49 -12.74 -8.17
N LYS A 73 0.38 -12.53 -9.48
CA LYS A 73 0.95 -13.42 -10.51
C LYS A 73 2.48 -13.46 -10.48
N ASP A 74 3.12 -12.33 -10.20
CA ASP A 74 4.58 -12.24 -10.12
C ASP A 74 5.12 -12.93 -8.84
N THR A 75 4.43 -12.79 -7.71
CA THR A 75 4.78 -13.49 -6.46
C THR A 75 4.53 -15.01 -6.55
N ALA A 76 3.51 -15.45 -7.27
CA ALA A 76 3.20 -16.88 -7.43
C ALA A 76 4.16 -17.65 -8.37
N LYS A 77 5.04 -16.94 -9.09
CA LYS A 77 6.02 -17.53 -10.01
C LYS A 77 7.41 -17.76 -9.39
N GLN A 78 7.62 -17.35 -8.14
CA GLN A 78 8.89 -17.50 -7.43
C GLN A 78 8.98 -18.80 -6.65
#